data_AF-A0A354C6V6-F1
#
_entry.id   AF-A0A354C6V6-F1
#
_cell.length_a   1.000
_cell.length_b   1.000
_cell.length_c   1.000
_cell.angle_alpha   90.00
_cell.angle_beta   90.00
_cell.angle_gamma   90.00
#
_symmetry.space_group_name_H-M   'P 1'
#
loop_
_entity.id
_entity.type
_entity.pdbx_description
1 polymer ?
#
loop_
_entity_poly.entity_id
_entity_poly.type
_entity_poly.pdbx_seq_one_letter_code
_entity_poly.pdbx_strand_id
1 'polypeptide(L)'
;MPSSEQVEEKIIVYEKNYEIGKTKTVSIGQEIIRVDPYIKKTMKNITHPFEKIASSLDSLYIEAQYKLTNYKIQSDAQKEYSITKYVIIEGRNYNIIDLSDNHGSSWGILIDDNGAILKSGIYSYYWQMLYYPDTISMTPAKFNVSSRKKKEDVNITKKAPFELIYSGKNDVSLNATYREYTADELARTAFYQNLTYRPDAKNIRFKNFEIQIHDASNEKITYTVLEDGLN
;
A
#
# COMPACT_ATOMS: atom_id res chain seq x y z
N MET A 1 -17.61 16.28 -15.55
CA MET A 1 -17.28 14.94 -15.02
C MET A 1 -17.89 14.82 -13.64
N PRO A 2 -18.71 13.79 -13.35
CA PRO A 2 -19.17 13.57 -11.98
C PRO A 2 -17.95 13.23 -11.11
N SER A 3 -17.80 13.94 -10.00
CA SER A 3 -16.82 13.65 -8.96
C SER A 3 -17.00 12.19 -8.52
N SER A 4 -15.96 11.37 -8.67
CA SER A 4 -15.96 10.01 -8.15
C SER A 4 -16.04 10.07 -6.63
N GLU A 5 -17.09 9.49 -6.06
CA GLU A 5 -17.25 9.41 -4.61
C GLU A 5 -16.29 8.34 -4.08
N GLN A 6 -15.23 8.81 -3.43
CA GLN A 6 -14.26 7.99 -2.75
C GLN A 6 -14.55 8.03 -1.26
N VAL A 7 -14.62 6.87 -0.62
CA VAL A 7 -14.71 6.79 0.83
C VAL A 7 -13.32 6.44 1.37
N GLU A 8 -12.82 7.31 2.24
CA GLU A 8 -11.60 7.08 3.02
C GLU A 8 -11.97 6.32 4.28
N GLU A 9 -11.50 5.09 4.40
CA GLU A 9 -11.57 4.31 5.64
C GLU A 9 -10.22 4.43 6.36
N LYS A 10 -10.23 4.97 7.58
CA LYS A 10 -9.03 5.16 8.39
C LYS A 10 -9.12 4.33 9.67
N ILE A 11 -8.26 3.33 9.79
CA ILE A 11 -8.16 2.49 10.99
C ILE A 11 -6.77 2.65 11.62
N ILE A 12 -6.71 2.60 12.94
CA ILE A 12 -5.44 2.46 13.66
C ILE A 12 -5.20 0.97 13.86
N VAL A 13 -3.98 0.53 13.56
CA VAL A 13 -3.56 -0.86 13.76
C VAL A 13 -2.38 -0.87 14.72
N TYR A 14 -2.34 -1.87 15.58
CA TYR A 14 -1.29 -2.06 16.58
C TYR A 14 -0.62 -3.41 16.34
N GLU A 15 0.62 -3.39 15.86
CA GLU A 15 1.47 -4.58 15.86
C GLU A 15 2.08 -4.76 17.24
N LYS A 16 1.91 -5.96 17.82
CA LYS A 16 2.22 -6.26 19.22
C LYS A 16 3.16 -7.47 19.28
N ASN A 17 4.13 -7.47 20.18
CA ASN A 17 4.97 -8.67 20.42
C ASN A 17 4.37 -9.67 21.42
N TYR A 18 3.13 -9.46 21.85
CA TYR A 18 2.41 -10.29 22.82
C TYR A 18 0.97 -10.52 22.36
N GLU A 19 0.32 -11.51 22.97
CA GLU A 19 -1.12 -11.75 22.85
C GLU A 19 -1.73 -11.73 24.26
N ILE A 20 -2.89 -11.10 24.41
CA ILE A 20 -3.59 -11.03 25.69
C ILE A 20 -3.90 -12.45 26.18
N GLY A 21 -3.63 -12.72 27.46
CA GLY A 21 -3.88 -14.01 28.10
C GLY A 21 -2.82 -15.08 27.82
N LYS A 22 -1.83 -14.85 26.94
CA LYS A 22 -0.74 -15.81 26.71
C LYS A 22 0.44 -15.56 27.64
N THR A 23 0.94 -16.62 28.24
CA THR A 23 2.17 -16.58 29.06
C THR A 23 3.40 -16.50 28.18
N LYS A 24 4.35 -15.62 28.54
CA LYS A 24 5.62 -15.43 27.85
C LYS A 24 6.75 -15.29 28.86
N THR A 25 7.95 -15.69 28.47
CA THR A 25 9.18 -15.49 29.25
C THR A 25 10.15 -14.67 28.42
N VAL A 26 10.76 -13.65 29.03
CA VAL A 26 11.79 -12.82 28.41
C VAL A 26 12.97 -12.63 29.37
N SER A 27 14.16 -12.47 28.82
CA SER A 27 15.38 -12.18 29.56
C SER A 27 15.50 -10.69 29.88
N ILE A 28 16.42 -10.34 30.78
CA ILE A 28 16.80 -8.95 31.04
C ILE A 28 17.21 -8.23 29.75
N GLY A 29 16.76 -6.98 29.60
CA GLY A 29 16.99 -6.16 28.41
C GLY A 29 16.02 -6.42 27.25
N GLN A 30 15.15 -7.43 27.34
CA GLN A 30 14.16 -7.75 26.30
C GLN A 30 12.78 -7.14 26.59
N GLU A 31 11.98 -6.97 25.55
CA GLU A 31 10.68 -6.32 25.62
C GLU A 31 9.62 -7.25 26.25
N ILE A 32 9.07 -6.82 27.38
CA ILE A 32 7.81 -7.34 27.94
C ILE A 32 6.64 -6.92 27.03
N ILE A 33 6.67 -5.68 26.57
CA ILE A 33 5.69 -5.11 25.64
C ILE A 33 6.48 -4.38 24.55
N ARG A 34 6.12 -4.64 23.30
CA ARG A 34 6.50 -3.83 22.13
C ARG A 34 5.22 -3.57 21.34
N VAL A 35 4.96 -2.31 21.03
CA VAL A 35 3.81 -1.89 20.23
C VAL A 35 4.28 -0.92 19.16
N ASP A 36 4.02 -1.28 17.90
CA ASP A 36 4.33 -0.49 16.72
C ASP A 36 3.00 -0.05 16.07
N PRO A 37 2.44 1.11 16.44
CA PRO A 37 1.17 1.58 15.91
C PRO A 37 1.32 2.20 14.51
N TYR A 38 0.32 2.01 13.66
CA TYR A 38 0.23 2.72 12.38
C TYR A 38 -1.22 3.01 12.01
N ILE A 39 -1.40 3.98 11.12
CA ILE A 39 -2.68 4.29 10.51
C ILE A 39 -2.70 3.62 9.14
N LYS A 40 -3.70 2.77 8.91
CA LYS A 40 -4.02 2.24 7.59
C LYS A 40 -5.18 3.04 7.00
N LYS A 41 -4.91 3.73 5.90
CA LYS A 41 -5.92 4.45 5.10
C LYS A 41 -6.21 3.62 3.86
N THR A 42 -7.47 3.26 3.66
CA THR A 42 -7.93 2.52 2.49
C THR A 42 -8.86 3.41 1.69
N MET A 43 -8.51 3.68 0.44
CA MET A 43 -9.38 4.42 -0.48
C MET A 43 -10.23 3.42 -1.27
N LYS A 44 -11.54 3.43 -1.01
CA LYS A 44 -12.50 2.61 -1.75
C LYS A 44 -13.21 3.46 -2.80
N ASN A 45 -13.08 3.07 -4.07
CA ASN A 45 -13.83 3.65 -5.17
C ASN A 45 -15.21 3.00 -5.23
N ILE A 46 -16.21 3.62 -4.60
CA ILE A 46 -17.57 3.03 -4.49
C ILE A 46 -18.32 3.17 -5.81
N THR A 47 -18.19 4.31 -6.51
CA THR A 47 -18.94 4.58 -7.74
C THR A 47 -18.45 3.77 -8.94
N HIS A 48 -17.17 3.38 -8.97
CA HIS A 48 -16.58 2.60 -10.08
C HIS A 48 -15.63 1.53 -9.53
N PRO A 49 -16.16 0.45 -8.95
CA PRO A 49 -15.37 -0.58 -8.28
C PRO A 49 -14.58 -1.45 -9.27
N PHE A 50 -14.89 -1.36 -10.55
CA PHE A 50 -14.20 -2.07 -11.62
C PHE A 50 -13.40 -1.10 -12.49
N GLU A 51 -12.21 -1.52 -12.91
CA GLU A 51 -11.46 -0.90 -14.01
C GLU A 51 -11.56 -1.78 -15.26
N LYS A 52 -11.73 -1.14 -16.41
CA LYS A 52 -11.53 -1.80 -17.70
C LYS A 52 -10.02 -1.89 -17.94
N ILE A 53 -9.57 -3.06 -18.35
CA ILE A 53 -8.19 -3.32 -18.74
C ILE A 53 -8.15 -3.88 -20.16
N ALA A 54 -7.07 -3.58 -20.86
CA ALA A 54 -6.76 -4.18 -22.15
C ALA A 54 -5.41 -4.89 -22.07
N SER A 55 -5.31 -6.09 -22.64
CA SER A 55 -4.05 -6.79 -22.82
C SER A 55 -3.96 -7.42 -24.20
N SER A 56 -2.77 -7.50 -24.78
CA SER A 56 -2.55 -8.23 -26.03
C SER A 56 -2.04 -9.63 -25.71
N LEU A 57 -2.45 -10.66 -26.47
CA LEU A 57 -1.89 -12.01 -26.29
C LEU A 57 -0.42 -12.06 -26.72
N ASP A 58 -0.09 -11.39 -27.81
CA ASP A 58 1.25 -11.30 -28.39
C ASP A 58 1.81 -9.89 -28.22
N SER A 59 3.12 -9.74 -28.43
CA SER A 59 3.75 -8.42 -28.46
C SER A 59 3.15 -7.58 -29.59
N LEU A 60 2.75 -6.36 -29.26
CA LEU A 60 2.15 -5.43 -30.19
C LEU A 60 3.22 -4.49 -30.76
N TYR A 61 3.23 -4.38 -32.07
CA TYR A 61 4.06 -3.45 -32.83
C TYR A 61 3.17 -2.52 -33.62
N ILE A 62 3.38 -1.22 -33.46
CA ILE A 62 2.70 -0.17 -34.20
C ILE A 62 3.75 0.68 -34.89
N GLU A 63 3.62 0.78 -36.21
CA GLU A 63 4.37 1.74 -37.00
C GLU A 63 3.39 2.71 -37.63
N ALA A 64 3.57 4.00 -37.36
CA ALA A 64 2.73 5.05 -37.92
C ALA A 64 3.62 6.15 -38.54
N GLN A 65 3.19 6.69 -39.67
CA GLN A 65 3.82 7.85 -40.29
C GLN A 65 2.85 9.02 -40.27
N TYR A 66 3.29 10.16 -39.75
CA TYR A 66 2.57 11.42 -39.89
C TYR A 66 3.51 12.44 -40.51
N LYS A 67 3.19 12.88 -41.74
CA LYS A 67 4.08 13.73 -42.53
C LYS A 67 5.46 13.08 -42.69
N LEU A 68 6.51 13.76 -42.24
CA LEU A 68 7.90 13.29 -42.34
C LEU A 68 8.38 12.51 -41.11
N THR A 69 7.51 12.27 -40.12
CA THR A 69 7.89 11.63 -38.86
C THR A 69 7.31 10.22 -38.77
N ASN A 70 8.18 9.26 -38.47
CA ASN A 70 7.81 7.88 -38.19
C ASN A 70 7.79 7.64 -36.68
N TYR A 71 6.78 6.92 -36.21
CA TYR A 71 6.60 6.54 -34.82
C TYR A 71 6.59 5.04 -34.72
N LYS A 72 7.32 4.51 -33.74
CA LYS A 72 7.35 3.07 -33.44
C LYS A 72 6.97 2.87 -31.98
N ILE A 73 5.85 2.17 -31.78
CA ILE A 73 5.34 1.85 -30.46
C ILE A 73 5.41 0.33 -30.31
N GLN A 74 5.98 -0.12 -29.20
CA GLN A 74 6.05 -1.53 -28.87
C GLN A 74 5.43 -1.78 -27.50
N SER A 75 4.64 -2.84 -27.40
CA SER A 75 4.08 -3.33 -26.15
C SER A 75 4.40 -4.81 -26.02
N ASP A 76 4.76 -5.22 -24.81
CA ASP A 76 5.01 -6.62 -24.49
C ASP A 76 3.72 -7.44 -24.52
N ALA A 77 3.85 -8.73 -24.85
CA ALA A 77 2.79 -9.72 -24.72
C ALA A 77 2.27 -9.76 -23.27
N GLN A 78 0.95 -9.95 -23.13
CA GLN A 78 0.23 -10.09 -21.85
C GLN A 78 0.31 -8.88 -20.91
N LYS A 79 0.99 -7.80 -21.31
CA LYS A 79 1.01 -6.56 -20.54
C LYS A 79 -0.40 -5.96 -20.50
N GLU A 80 -0.83 -5.62 -19.28
CA GLU A 80 -2.14 -5.03 -19.04
C GLU A 80 -2.06 -3.51 -19.00
N TYR A 81 -3.05 -2.88 -19.63
CA TYR A 81 -3.20 -1.44 -19.69
C TYR A 81 -4.55 -1.01 -19.11
N SER A 82 -4.52 -0.04 -18.21
CA SER A 82 -5.75 0.52 -17.65
C SER A 82 -6.42 1.44 -18.66
N ILE A 83 -7.69 1.20 -18.93
CA ILE A 83 -8.51 2.08 -19.77
C ILE A 83 -9.14 3.13 -18.88
N THR A 84 -8.66 4.37 -18.99
CA THR A 84 -9.12 5.51 -18.16
C THR A 84 -9.86 6.58 -18.97
N LYS A 85 -9.76 6.54 -20.29
CA LYS A 85 -10.32 7.54 -21.21
C LYS A 85 -11.01 6.85 -22.39
N TYR A 86 -11.93 7.58 -23.00
CA TYR A 86 -12.56 7.21 -24.25
C TYR A 86 -12.79 8.45 -25.12
N VAL A 87 -12.99 8.23 -26.41
CA VAL A 87 -13.45 9.24 -27.36
C VAL A 87 -14.61 8.69 -28.18
N ILE A 88 -15.43 9.59 -28.71
CA ILE A 88 -16.53 9.24 -29.60
C ILE A 88 -16.15 9.68 -31.01
N ILE A 89 -16.08 8.73 -31.94
CA ILE A 89 -15.79 8.97 -33.36
C ILE A 89 -16.95 8.37 -34.15
N GLU A 90 -17.63 9.20 -34.94
CA GLU A 90 -18.78 8.79 -35.77
C GLU A 90 -19.87 8.05 -34.97
N GLY A 91 -20.12 8.49 -33.73
CA GLY A 91 -21.12 7.87 -32.84
C GLY A 91 -20.69 6.54 -32.20
N ARG A 92 -19.45 6.09 -32.41
CA ARG A 92 -18.88 4.90 -31.75
C ARG A 92 -17.90 5.28 -30.66
N ASN A 93 -17.96 4.58 -29.54
CA ASN A 93 -17.02 4.75 -28.43
C ASN A 93 -15.74 3.97 -28.69
N TYR A 94 -14.61 4.64 -28.51
CA TYR A 94 -13.29 4.04 -28.51
C TYR A 94 -12.59 4.32 -27.18
N ASN A 95 -12.25 3.24 -26.47
CA ASN A 95 -11.43 3.26 -25.28
C ASN A 95 -9.98 3.62 -25.69
N ILE A 96 -9.28 4.41 -24.87
CA ILE A 96 -7.90 4.81 -25.12
C ILE A 96 -6.95 4.03 -24.21
N ILE A 97 -5.99 3.34 -24.82
CA ILE A 97 -4.87 2.66 -24.15
C ILE A 97 -3.64 3.55 -24.25
N ASP A 98 -3.00 3.88 -23.13
CA ASP A 98 -1.74 4.62 -23.10
C ASP A 98 -0.55 3.68 -23.35
N LEU A 99 0.16 3.89 -24.47
CA LEU A 99 1.41 3.22 -24.82
C LEU A 99 2.51 4.25 -25.04
N SER A 100 3.73 3.93 -24.61
CA SER A 100 4.90 4.78 -24.87
C SER A 100 5.65 4.33 -26.12
N ASP A 101 6.12 5.28 -26.92
CA ASP A 101 7.07 5.01 -28.01
C ASP A 101 8.51 4.84 -27.50
N ASN A 102 9.41 4.50 -28.41
CA ASN A 102 10.85 4.35 -28.16
C ASN A 102 11.56 5.65 -27.72
N HIS A 103 10.89 6.80 -27.78
CA HIS A 103 11.40 8.10 -27.33
C HIS A 103 10.78 8.54 -25.99
N GLY A 104 9.96 7.68 -25.37
CA GLY A 104 9.26 7.97 -24.12
C GLY A 104 8.02 8.85 -24.25
N SER A 105 7.57 9.14 -25.48
CA SER A 105 6.33 9.87 -25.72
C SER A 105 5.13 8.94 -25.55
N SER A 106 4.08 9.43 -24.88
CA SER A 106 2.85 8.69 -24.64
C SER A 106 1.83 8.91 -25.76
N TRP A 107 1.29 7.81 -26.26
CA TRP A 107 0.34 7.70 -27.36
C TRP A 107 -0.87 6.89 -26.93
N GLY A 108 -2.05 7.38 -27.27
CA GLY A 108 -3.31 6.70 -27.02
C GLY A 108 -3.73 5.86 -28.21
N ILE A 109 -3.73 4.54 -28.04
CA ILE A 109 -4.29 3.61 -29.03
C ILE A 109 -5.78 3.45 -28.79
N LEU A 110 -6.56 3.66 -29.84
CA LEU A 110 -8.01 3.61 -29.80
C LEU A 110 -8.49 2.19 -30.06
N ILE A 111 -9.21 1.61 -29.11
CA ILE A 111 -9.81 0.28 -29.23
C ILE A 111 -11.31 0.34 -28.95
N ASP A 112 -12.10 -0.42 -29.70
CA ASP A 112 -13.52 -0.60 -29.38
C ASP A 112 -13.73 -1.51 -28.15
N ASP A 113 -14.98 -1.70 -27.75
CA ASP A 113 -15.31 -2.58 -26.61
C ASP A 113 -15.00 -4.07 -26.86
N ASN A 114 -14.78 -4.48 -28.11
CA ASN A 114 -14.33 -5.83 -28.48
C ASN A 114 -12.80 -5.94 -28.59
N GLY A 115 -12.09 -4.84 -28.32
CA GLY A 115 -10.63 -4.72 -28.39
C GLY A 115 -10.08 -4.59 -29.80
N ALA A 116 -10.90 -4.36 -30.82
CA ALA A 116 -10.40 -4.09 -32.17
C ALA A 116 -9.79 -2.69 -32.23
N ILE A 117 -8.59 -2.58 -32.80
CA ILE A 117 -7.87 -1.30 -32.87
C ILE A 117 -8.37 -0.47 -34.06
N LEU A 118 -8.65 0.82 -33.82
CA LEU A 118 -8.93 1.78 -34.87
C LEU A 118 -7.64 2.16 -35.60
N LYS A 119 -7.54 1.76 -36.88
CA LYS A 119 -6.37 1.99 -37.73
C LYS A 119 -6.39 3.32 -38.47
N SER A 120 -7.31 4.24 -38.17
CA SER A 120 -7.34 5.55 -38.82
C SER A 120 -6.80 6.66 -37.93
N GLY A 121 -6.62 6.43 -36.63
CA GLY A 121 -6.17 7.47 -35.73
C GLY A 121 -5.48 6.98 -34.47
N ILE A 122 -4.68 7.86 -33.90
CA ILE A 122 -3.99 7.71 -32.61
C ILE A 122 -4.20 9.00 -31.81
N TYR A 123 -4.25 8.91 -30.49
CA TYR A 123 -4.37 10.07 -29.61
C TYR A 123 -2.99 10.52 -29.13
N SER A 124 -2.68 11.80 -29.18
CA SER A 124 -1.46 12.34 -28.57
C SER A 124 -1.76 12.90 -27.20
N TYR A 125 -1.05 12.43 -26.17
CA TYR A 125 -1.16 12.99 -24.82
C TYR A 125 -0.50 14.36 -24.70
N TYR A 126 0.55 14.62 -25.48
CA TYR A 126 1.25 15.91 -25.47
C TYR A 126 0.37 17.02 -26.04
N TRP A 127 -0.23 16.78 -27.21
CA TRP A 127 -1.08 17.77 -27.89
C TRP A 127 -2.56 17.68 -27.52
N GLN A 128 -2.95 16.66 -26.76
CA GLN A 128 -4.33 16.40 -26.32
C GLN A 128 -5.34 16.34 -27.49
N MET A 129 -4.94 15.74 -28.61
CA MET A 129 -5.75 15.67 -29.83
C MET A 129 -5.57 14.34 -30.57
N LEU A 130 -6.52 14.04 -31.46
CA LEU A 130 -6.43 12.91 -32.37
C LEU A 130 -5.56 13.26 -33.59
N TYR A 131 -4.64 12.37 -33.91
CA TYR A 131 -3.84 12.39 -35.12
C TYR A 131 -4.30 11.28 -36.06
N TYR A 132 -4.36 11.61 -37.35
CA TYR A 132 -4.69 10.70 -38.43
C TYR A 132 -3.42 10.48 -39.26
N PRO A 133 -2.66 9.41 -39.02
CA PRO A 133 -1.42 9.16 -39.73
C PRO A 133 -1.69 8.82 -41.20
N ASP A 134 -0.74 9.19 -42.07
CA ASP A 134 -0.79 8.88 -43.52
C ASP A 134 -0.72 7.36 -43.75
N THR A 135 0.09 6.68 -42.94
CA THR A 135 0.16 5.22 -42.90
C THR A 135 0.20 4.73 -41.47
N ILE A 136 -0.44 3.59 -41.19
CA ILE A 136 -0.35 2.91 -39.91
C ILE A 136 -0.48 1.40 -40.08
N SER A 137 0.44 0.67 -39.46
CA SER A 137 0.43 -0.78 -39.40
C SER A 137 0.48 -1.24 -37.94
N MET A 138 -0.23 -2.32 -37.63
CA MET A 138 -0.42 -2.82 -36.27
C MET A 138 -0.48 -4.34 -36.26
N THR A 139 0.37 -4.98 -35.46
CA THR A 139 0.45 -6.44 -35.35
C THR A 139 0.68 -6.85 -33.89
N PRO A 140 -0.23 -7.61 -33.24
CA PRO A 140 -1.57 -7.98 -33.71
C PRO A 140 -2.54 -6.79 -33.62
N ALA A 141 -3.55 -6.73 -34.48
CA ALA A 141 -4.51 -5.61 -34.50
C ALA A 141 -5.65 -5.75 -33.48
N LYS A 142 -5.42 -6.39 -32.33
CA LYS A 142 -6.46 -6.70 -31.35
C LYS A 142 -5.94 -6.81 -29.92
N PHE A 143 -6.70 -6.24 -29.00
CA PHE A 143 -6.58 -6.45 -27.56
C PHE A 143 -7.71 -7.35 -27.04
N ASN A 144 -7.46 -7.99 -25.90
CA ASN A 144 -8.48 -8.55 -25.04
C ASN A 144 -8.88 -7.47 -24.03
N VAL A 145 -10.16 -7.08 -24.06
CA VAL A 145 -10.72 -6.14 -23.09
C VAL A 145 -11.44 -6.92 -22.01
N SER A 146 -11.15 -6.62 -20.76
CA SER A 146 -11.84 -7.21 -19.61
C SER A 146 -12.05 -6.17 -18.51
N SER A 147 -12.77 -6.53 -17.46
CA SER A 147 -12.95 -5.69 -16.28
C SER A 147 -12.52 -6.45 -15.04
N ARG A 148 -11.82 -5.79 -14.13
CA ARG A 148 -11.44 -6.35 -12.82
C ARG A 148 -11.73 -5.37 -11.71
N LYS A 149 -11.86 -5.86 -10.47
CA LYS A 149 -11.98 -4.97 -9.32
C LYS A 149 -10.71 -4.11 -9.22
N LYS A 150 -10.89 -2.80 -9.06
CA LYS A 150 -9.77 -1.90 -8.76
C LYS A 150 -9.10 -2.35 -7.47
N LYS A 151 -7.77 -2.34 -7.46
CA LYS A 151 -7.03 -2.53 -6.21
C LYS A 151 -7.35 -1.35 -5.28
N GLU A 152 -7.53 -1.66 -4.01
CA GLU A 152 -7.69 -0.63 -2.98
C GLU A 152 -6.33 0.03 -2.76
N ASP A 153 -6.28 1.36 -2.82
CA ASP A 153 -5.06 2.08 -2.47
C ASP A 153 -4.95 2.09 -0.94
N VAL A 154 -3.92 1.41 -0.44
CA VAL A 154 -3.61 1.33 0.98
C VAL A 154 -2.41 2.22 1.27
N ASN A 155 -2.64 3.29 2.02
CA ASN A 155 -1.59 4.15 2.54
C ASN A 155 -1.35 3.84 4.03
N ILE A 156 -0.08 3.62 4.39
CA ILE A 156 0.33 3.36 5.78
C ILE A 156 1.10 4.57 6.30
N THR A 157 0.68 5.07 7.44
CA THR A 157 1.42 6.12 8.18
C THR A 157 1.84 5.56 9.53
N LYS A 158 3.15 5.38 9.73
CA LYS A 158 3.69 4.94 11.02
C LYS A 158 3.40 5.98 12.11
N LYS A 159 3.14 5.50 13.32
CA LYS A 159 3.11 6.31 14.54
C LYS A 159 4.31 5.95 15.42
N ALA A 160 4.54 6.78 16.44
CA ALA A 160 5.55 6.56 17.46
C ALA A 160 5.41 5.16 18.11
N PRO A 161 6.39 4.25 17.94
CA PRO A 161 6.38 2.99 18.66
C PRO A 161 6.77 3.18 20.12
N PHE A 162 6.42 2.20 20.96
CA PHE A 162 6.81 2.18 22.36
C PHE A 162 7.05 0.76 22.87
N GLU A 163 7.82 0.67 23.95
CA GLU A 163 8.16 -0.60 24.58
C GLU A 163 8.26 -0.48 26.10
N LEU A 164 8.03 -1.61 26.76
CA LEU A 164 8.34 -1.84 28.16
C LEU A 164 9.36 -2.97 28.23
N ILE A 165 10.56 -2.67 28.69
CA ILE A 165 11.69 -3.60 28.76
C ILE A 165 11.84 -4.13 30.18
N TYR A 166 12.15 -5.41 30.32
CA TYR A 166 12.50 -5.97 31.61
C TYR A 166 13.92 -5.57 32.03
N SER A 167 14.07 -4.96 33.20
CA SER A 167 15.37 -4.46 33.68
C SER A 167 15.93 -5.26 34.86
N GLY A 168 15.29 -6.37 35.21
CA GLY A 168 15.74 -7.28 36.29
C GLY A 168 15.07 -7.02 37.63
N LYS A 169 15.22 -8.01 38.52
CA LYS A 169 14.76 -7.99 39.92
C LYS A 169 15.93 -8.19 40.86
N ASN A 170 15.92 -7.51 42.01
CA ASN A 170 16.80 -7.77 43.14
C ASN A 170 15.97 -7.91 44.43
N ASP A 171 16.62 -7.95 45.59
CA ASP A 171 15.96 -8.15 46.88
C ASP A 171 15.04 -7.00 47.30
N VAL A 172 15.18 -5.83 46.66
CA VAL A 172 14.49 -4.60 47.03
C VAL A 172 13.47 -4.17 45.98
N SER A 173 13.67 -4.52 44.71
CA SER A 173 12.80 -4.08 43.63
C SER A 173 12.76 -5.00 42.41
N LEU A 174 11.65 -4.90 41.70
CA LEU A 174 11.46 -5.36 40.33
C LEU A 174 11.48 -4.13 39.41
N ASN A 175 12.30 -4.14 38.36
CA ASN A 175 12.51 -2.97 37.51
C ASN A 175 12.13 -3.25 36.07
N ALA A 176 11.53 -2.23 35.44
CA ALA A 176 11.26 -2.21 34.00
C ALA A 176 11.52 -0.80 33.46
N THR A 177 11.81 -0.69 32.17
CA THR A 177 12.07 0.60 31.52
C THR A 177 11.11 0.79 30.36
N TYR A 178 10.31 1.86 30.42
CA TYR A 178 9.48 2.31 29.31
C TYR A 178 10.30 3.16 28.35
N ARG A 179 10.11 2.98 27.03
CA ARG A 179 10.67 3.84 25.98
C ARG A 179 9.61 4.15 24.94
N GLU A 180 9.61 5.38 24.45
CA GLU A 180 8.74 5.87 23.38
C GLU A 180 9.56 6.63 22.35
N TYR A 181 9.40 6.26 21.08
CA TYR A 181 10.21 6.75 19.97
C TYR A 181 9.44 7.79 19.15
N THR A 182 10.14 8.49 18.26
CA THR A 182 9.48 9.31 17.23
C THR A 182 8.99 8.41 16.08
N ALA A 183 7.94 8.85 15.37
CA ALA A 183 7.36 8.09 14.24
C ALA A 183 8.37 7.82 13.11
N ASP A 184 9.38 8.67 12.97
CA ASP A 184 10.40 8.56 11.93
C ASP A 184 11.63 7.75 12.37
N GLU A 185 11.68 7.26 13.61
CA GLU A 185 12.80 6.49 14.21
C GLU A 185 14.19 7.20 14.13
N LEU A 186 14.27 8.44 13.66
CA LEU A 186 15.52 9.19 13.49
C LEU A 186 16.00 9.77 14.82
N ALA A 187 17.18 9.30 15.28
CA ALA A 187 18.22 9.91 16.14
C ALA A 187 17.86 10.97 17.20
N ARG A 188 16.60 11.06 17.64
CA ARG A 188 16.17 11.85 18.79
C ARG A 188 16.13 10.95 20.01
N THR A 189 16.43 11.51 21.17
CA THR A 189 16.36 10.79 22.45
C THR A 189 14.94 10.28 22.63
N ALA A 190 14.78 8.95 22.73
CA ALA A 190 13.51 8.34 23.10
C ALA A 190 13.07 8.91 24.45
N PHE A 191 11.79 9.23 24.61
CA PHE A 191 11.27 9.48 25.95
C PHE A 191 11.37 8.16 26.71
N TYR A 192 11.94 8.18 27.91
CA TYR A 192 12.06 6.97 28.72
C TYR A 192 11.69 7.23 30.17
N GLN A 193 11.17 6.19 30.82
CA GLN A 193 10.82 6.21 32.23
C GLN A 193 11.22 4.88 32.86
N ASN A 194 11.98 4.94 33.96
CA ASN A 194 12.25 3.76 34.77
C ASN A 194 11.08 3.53 35.73
N LEU A 195 10.59 2.30 35.77
CA LEU A 195 9.51 1.84 36.63
C LEU A 195 10.06 0.90 37.67
N THR A 196 9.74 1.16 38.93
CA THR A 196 10.20 0.37 40.07
C THR A 196 8.98 -0.14 40.84
N TYR A 197 8.93 -1.45 41.00
CA TYR A 197 7.91 -2.14 41.77
C TYR A 197 8.55 -2.88 42.94
N ARG A 198 7.72 -3.31 43.89
CA ARG A 198 8.16 -4.23 44.95
C ARG A 198 8.69 -5.54 44.36
N PRO A 199 9.63 -6.22 45.02
CA PRO A 199 10.26 -7.44 44.49
C PRO A 199 9.29 -8.63 44.45
N ASP A 200 8.22 -8.59 45.26
CA ASP A 200 7.15 -9.58 45.34
C ASP A 200 5.88 -9.17 44.57
N ALA A 201 5.95 -8.09 43.78
CA ALA A 201 4.82 -7.61 42.99
C ALA A 201 4.27 -8.74 42.10
N LYS A 202 2.95 -8.96 42.19
CA LYS A 202 2.24 -9.94 41.36
C LYS A 202 1.79 -9.37 40.04
N ASN A 203 1.66 -8.04 39.94
CA ASN A 203 1.26 -7.35 38.72
C ASN A 203 2.15 -6.13 38.48
N ILE A 204 2.41 -5.83 37.21
CA ILE A 204 2.87 -4.53 36.73
C ILE A 204 1.66 -3.84 36.11
N ARG A 205 1.27 -2.67 36.65
CA ARG A 205 0.24 -1.81 36.05
C ARG A 205 0.88 -0.51 35.60
N PHE A 206 0.86 -0.26 34.30
CA PHE A 206 1.47 0.92 33.69
C PHE A 206 0.60 1.45 32.55
N LYS A 207 0.16 2.71 32.65
CA LYS A 207 -0.87 3.27 31.76
C LYS A 207 -2.10 2.33 31.75
N ASN A 208 -2.54 1.89 30.57
CA ASN A 208 -3.66 0.96 30.39
C ASN A 208 -3.22 -0.52 30.37
N PHE A 209 -1.94 -0.80 30.63
CA PHE A 209 -1.44 -2.16 30.68
C PHE A 209 -1.60 -2.75 32.07
N GLU A 210 -2.12 -3.98 32.11
CA GLU A 210 -2.06 -4.84 33.29
C GLU A 210 -1.34 -6.13 32.92
N ILE A 211 -0.25 -6.41 33.62
CA ILE A 211 0.63 -7.53 33.35
C ILE A 211 0.75 -8.35 34.62
N GLN A 212 0.31 -9.60 34.57
CA GLN A 212 0.50 -10.56 35.65
C GLN A 212 1.90 -11.17 35.60
N ILE A 213 2.56 -11.21 36.74
CA ILE A 213 3.89 -11.82 36.92
C ILE A 213 3.71 -13.19 37.54
N HIS A 214 4.20 -14.22 36.85
CA HIS A 214 4.24 -15.58 37.36
C HIS A 214 5.55 -15.85 38.11
N ASP A 215 6.66 -15.41 37.53
CA ASP A 215 8.00 -15.53 38.10
C ASP A 215 8.91 -14.41 37.61
N ALA A 216 9.84 -13.97 38.45
CA ALA A 216 10.82 -12.94 38.10
C ALA A 216 12.12 -13.13 38.89
N SER A 217 13.25 -13.01 38.19
CA SER A 217 14.61 -13.05 38.72
C SER A 217 15.46 -11.92 38.17
N ASN A 218 16.71 -11.79 38.61
CA ASN A 218 17.68 -10.86 38.02
C ASN A 218 17.99 -11.14 36.53
N GLU A 219 17.59 -12.29 35.98
CA GLU A 219 17.92 -12.71 34.62
C GLU A 219 16.71 -12.76 33.68
N LYS A 220 15.51 -13.09 34.19
CA LYS A 220 14.31 -13.30 33.36
C LYS A 220 13.02 -12.98 34.11
N ILE A 221 11.95 -12.80 33.35
CA ILE A 221 10.59 -12.64 33.84
C ILE A 221 9.64 -13.51 33.03
N THR A 222 8.73 -14.22 33.70
CA THR A 222 7.62 -14.95 33.12
C THR A 222 6.32 -14.24 33.49
N TYR A 223 5.53 -13.86 32.49
CA TYR A 223 4.39 -12.98 32.66
C TYR A 223 3.26 -13.27 31.67
N THR A 224 2.10 -12.69 31.92
CA THR A 224 0.96 -12.66 30.99
C THR A 224 0.41 -11.24 30.93
N VAL A 225 0.18 -10.71 29.73
CA VAL A 225 -0.54 -9.44 29.56
C VAL A 225 -2.04 -9.72 29.70
N LEU A 226 -2.70 -9.09 30.67
CA LEU A 226 -4.13 -9.21 30.94
C LEU A 226 -4.94 -8.13 30.21
N GLU A 227 -4.43 -6.91 30.17
CA GLU A 227 -5.06 -5.76 29.50
C GLU A 227 -3.99 -4.88 28.85
N ASP A 228 -4.32 -4.22 27.74
CA ASP A 228 -3.44 -3.27 27.04
C ASP A 228 -4.10 -1.92 26.66
N GLY A 229 -5.43 -1.84 26.71
CA GLY A 229 -6.19 -0.64 26.34
C GLY A 229 -6.02 -0.18 24.89
N LEU A 230 -5.64 -1.08 23.98
CA LEU A 230 -5.46 -0.80 22.55
C LEU A 230 -6.64 -1.38 21.75
N ASN A 231 -7.55 -0.50 21.33
CA ASN A 231 -8.72 -0.81 20.49
C ASN A 231 -8.58 -0.24 19.08
#